data_AF-A0A6V6Y066-F1
#
_entry.id   AF-A0A6V6Y066-F1
#
_cell.length_a   1.000
_cell.length_b   1.000
_cell.length_c   1.000
_cell.angle_alpha   90.00
_cell.angle_beta   90.00
_cell.angle_gamma   90.00
#
_symmetry.space_group_name_H-M   'P 1'
#
loop_
_entity.id
_entity.type
_entity.pdbx_description
1 polymer ?
#
loop_
_entity_poly.entity_id
_entity_poly.type
_entity_poly.pdbx_seq_one_letter_code
_entity_poly.pdbx_strand_id
1 'polypeptide(L)'
;MKLILASTSPRRKALLEDAGIDFETASPTFDESTLRLSSPEIYVMQLSYQKAMSVQRGEEDVILASDTVVVLGDKILGKPENRQDAERMLISLKGKEHHVLTGYAILGKEKYVDYDVATVSFEDFTEEQLKTYLDKNTFGDKAGAYGFQEVDSFKITIDGDPNTVIGLPVTKVIEHLKGESIGK
;
A
#
# COMPACT_ATOMS: atom_id res chain seq x y z
N MET A 1 -24.21 -8.29 5.81
CA MET A 1 -22.95 -7.56 6.05
C MET A 1 -22.39 -7.15 4.71
N LYS A 2 -22.01 -5.89 4.54
CA LYS A 2 -21.31 -5.42 3.34
C LYS A 2 -19.84 -5.23 3.66
N LEU A 3 -18.97 -5.47 2.68
CA LEU A 3 -17.57 -5.07 2.76
C LEU A 3 -17.46 -3.60 2.34
N ILE A 4 -16.78 -2.79 3.15
CA ILE A 4 -16.47 -1.39 2.85
C ILE A 4 -14.96 -1.25 2.76
N LEU A 5 -14.46 -0.89 1.58
CA LEU A 5 -13.07 -0.48 1.38
C LEU A 5 -12.91 0.99 1.81
N ALA A 6 -12.28 1.21 2.95
CA ALA A 6 -11.90 2.51 3.48
C ALA A 6 -10.60 3.03 2.82
N SER A 7 -10.65 3.30 1.52
CA SER A 7 -9.51 3.76 0.73
C SER A 7 -9.94 4.60 -0.47
N THR A 8 -9.16 5.65 -0.76
CA THR A 8 -9.27 6.44 -2.00
C THR A 8 -8.33 5.95 -3.10
N SER A 9 -7.49 4.94 -2.84
CA SER A 9 -6.54 4.40 -3.81
C SER A 9 -7.26 3.63 -4.92
N PRO A 10 -7.12 4.04 -6.20
CA PRO A 10 -7.69 3.29 -7.33
C PRO A 10 -7.04 1.90 -7.49
N ARG A 11 -5.78 1.74 -7.09
CA ARG A 11 -5.07 0.45 -7.17
C ARG A 11 -5.65 -0.60 -6.22
N ARG A 12 -5.93 -0.21 -4.97
CA ARG A 12 -6.54 -1.13 -3.98
C ARG A 12 -7.97 -1.53 -4.38
N LYS A 13 -8.70 -0.60 -4.99
CA LYS A 13 -10.02 -0.86 -5.56
C LYS A 13 -9.93 -1.93 -6.66
N ALA A 14 -9.04 -1.70 -7.64
CA ALA A 14 -8.84 -2.64 -8.75
C ALA A 14 -8.43 -4.04 -8.27
N LEU A 15 -7.54 -4.13 -7.26
CA LEU A 15 -7.12 -5.41 -6.67
C LEU A 15 -8.28 -6.23 -6.07
N LEU A 16 -9.27 -5.59 -5.43
CA LEU A 16 -10.44 -6.28 -4.91
C LEU A 16 -11.45 -6.65 -6.02
N GLU A 17 -11.60 -5.78 -7.02
CA GLU A 17 -12.46 -6.04 -8.19
C GLU A 17 -11.92 -7.23 -9.00
N ASP A 18 -10.62 -7.29 -9.25
CA ASP A 18 -9.94 -8.41 -9.93
C ASP A 18 -10.07 -9.73 -9.16
N ALA A 19 -10.20 -9.65 -7.83
CA ALA A 19 -10.47 -10.81 -6.97
C ALA A 19 -11.95 -11.24 -6.96
N GLY A 20 -12.83 -10.53 -7.65
CA GLY A 20 -14.27 -10.81 -7.71
C GLY A 20 -14.99 -10.59 -6.38
N ILE A 21 -14.53 -9.64 -5.58
CA ILE A 21 -15.12 -9.32 -4.28
C ILE A 21 -16.04 -8.12 -4.44
N ASP A 22 -17.28 -8.25 -3.96
CA ASP A 22 -18.23 -7.15 -3.91
C ASP A 22 -17.97 -6.26 -2.67
N PHE A 23 -17.85 -4.95 -2.90
CA PHE A 23 -17.62 -3.97 -1.84
C PHE A 23 -18.17 -2.59 -2.19
N GLU A 24 -18.37 -1.78 -1.15
CA GLU A 24 -18.57 -0.33 -1.27
C GLU A 24 -17.27 0.41 -0.91
N THR A 25 -17.10 1.64 -1.40
CA THR A 25 -15.94 2.47 -1.06
C THR A 25 -16.33 3.59 -0.11
N ALA A 26 -15.46 3.91 0.83
CA ALA A 26 -15.58 5.10 1.65
C ALA A 26 -14.21 5.80 1.78
N SER A 27 -14.24 7.13 1.82
CA SER A 27 -13.03 7.93 1.98
C SER A 27 -12.69 8.04 3.47
N PRO A 28 -11.54 7.51 3.93
CA PRO A 28 -11.10 7.70 5.30
C PRO A 28 -10.72 9.16 5.57
N THR A 29 -11.00 9.65 6.78
CA THR A 29 -10.77 11.04 7.20
C THR A 29 -9.62 11.17 8.21
N PHE A 30 -8.81 10.13 8.35
CA PHE A 30 -7.71 10.09 9.32
C PHE A 30 -6.51 10.95 8.90
N ASP A 31 -6.01 11.77 9.82
CA ASP A 31 -4.79 12.56 9.66
C ASP A 31 -3.56 11.75 10.12
N GLU A 32 -2.78 11.29 9.14
CA GLU A 32 -1.58 10.47 9.35
C GLU A 32 -0.50 11.17 10.17
N SER A 33 -0.47 12.51 10.19
CA SER A 33 0.53 13.29 10.94
C SER A 33 0.41 13.15 12.47
N THR A 34 -0.72 12.61 12.94
CA THR A 34 -0.98 12.38 14.36
C THR A 34 -0.30 11.13 14.91
N LEU A 35 0.16 10.22 14.04
CA LEU A 35 0.88 9.02 14.46
C LEU A 35 2.35 9.30 14.66
N ARG A 36 2.88 8.80 15.78
CA ARG A 36 4.33 8.77 16.00
C ARG A 36 4.91 7.59 15.21
N LEU A 37 5.98 7.87 14.48
CA LEU A 37 6.78 6.83 13.85
C LEU A 37 7.27 5.86 14.93
N SER A 38 6.94 4.58 14.74
CA SER A 38 7.43 3.45 15.52
C SER A 38 8.24 2.55 14.58
N SER A 39 8.28 1.23 14.79
CA SER A 39 8.83 0.34 13.76
C SER A 39 7.96 0.39 12.50
N PRO A 40 8.51 0.19 11.29
CA PRO A 40 7.72 0.27 10.05
C PRO A 40 6.49 -0.65 10.04
N GLU A 41 6.60 -1.83 10.65
CA GLU A 41 5.51 -2.80 10.78
C GLU A 41 4.37 -2.23 11.65
N ILE A 42 4.70 -1.76 12.85
CA ILE A 42 3.69 -1.20 13.77
C ILE A 42 3.07 0.04 13.13
N TYR A 43 3.88 0.88 12.48
CA TYR A 43 3.42 2.10 11.84
C TYR A 43 2.39 1.82 10.73
N VAL A 44 2.66 0.88 9.82
CA VAL A 44 1.75 0.58 8.71
C VAL A 44 0.47 -0.13 9.17
N MET A 45 0.56 -0.95 10.23
CA MET A 45 -0.60 -1.54 10.90
C MET A 45 -1.47 -0.48 11.56
N GLN A 46 -0.86 0.48 12.26
CA GLN A 46 -1.58 1.59 12.90
C GLN A 46 -2.28 2.48 11.87
N LEU A 47 -1.61 2.83 10.78
CA LEU A 47 -2.21 3.62 9.69
C LEU A 47 -3.45 2.91 9.12
N SER A 48 -3.33 1.61 8.83
CA SER A 48 -4.42 0.80 8.31
C SER A 48 -5.59 0.75 9.29
N TYR A 49 -5.32 0.48 10.57
CA TYR A 49 -6.34 0.44 11.61
C TYR A 49 -7.06 1.78 11.77
N GLN A 50 -6.34 2.89 11.84
CA GLN A 50 -6.94 4.22 12.01
C GLN A 50 -7.79 4.63 10.80
N LYS A 51 -7.38 4.27 9.58
CA LYS A 51 -8.20 4.46 8.38
C LYS A 51 -9.51 3.69 8.45
N ALA A 52 -9.48 2.42 8.83
CA ALA A 52 -10.69 1.62 9.02
C ALA A 52 -11.61 2.21 10.09
N MET A 53 -11.04 2.59 11.25
CA MET A 53 -11.79 3.21 12.35
C MET A 53 -12.49 4.52 11.95
N SER A 54 -11.85 5.34 11.08
CA SER A 54 -12.43 6.62 10.63
C SER A 54 -13.70 6.47 9.79
N VAL A 55 -13.93 5.28 9.23
CA VAL A 55 -15.07 4.96 8.35
C VAL A 55 -16.10 4.08 9.05
N GLN A 56 -15.77 3.47 10.18
CA GLN A 56 -16.64 2.52 10.87
C GLN A 56 -17.97 3.17 11.31
N ARG A 57 -19.09 2.58 10.90
CA ARG A 57 -20.46 3.09 11.18
C ARG A 57 -21.32 2.16 12.04
N GLY A 58 -20.76 1.04 12.52
CA GLY A 58 -21.45 0.02 13.31
C GLY A 58 -20.72 -1.34 13.25
N GLU A 59 -21.34 -2.39 13.79
CA GLU A 59 -20.81 -3.78 13.80
C GLU A 59 -21.38 -4.66 12.67
N GLU A 60 -22.33 -4.14 11.88
CA GLU A 60 -23.01 -4.89 10.82
C GLU A 60 -22.23 -4.93 9.49
N ASP A 61 -21.30 -3.99 9.29
CA ASP A 61 -20.45 -3.89 8.11
C ASP A 61 -19.01 -4.32 8.44
N VAL A 62 -18.33 -4.89 7.44
CA VAL A 62 -16.92 -5.23 7.53
C VAL A 62 -16.12 -4.13 6.87
N ILE A 63 -15.23 -3.46 7.61
CA ILE A 63 -14.39 -2.39 7.07
C ILE A 63 -13.01 -2.94 6.75
N LEU A 64 -12.57 -2.83 5.50
CA LEU A 64 -11.21 -3.11 5.07
C LEU A 64 -10.48 -1.80 4.81
N ALA A 65 -9.32 -1.61 5.44
CA ALA A 65 -8.40 -0.55 5.12
C ALA A 65 -6.99 -1.09 4.94
N SER A 66 -6.14 -0.34 4.25
CA SER A 66 -4.75 -0.68 4.07
C SER A 66 -3.90 0.56 3.86
N ASP A 67 -2.65 0.47 4.30
CA ASP A 67 -1.61 1.46 4.06
C ASP A 67 -0.31 0.80 3.60
N THR A 68 0.57 1.55 2.94
CA THR A 68 1.78 1.01 2.30
C THR A 68 2.92 1.99 2.47
N VAL A 69 4.06 1.47 2.94
CA VAL A 69 5.30 2.23 3.13
C VAL A 69 6.46 1.52 2.45
N VAL A 70 7.42 2.30 1.95
CA VAL A 70 8.69 1.80 1.43
C VAL A 70 9.78 2.06 2.46
N VAL A 71 10.65 1.09 2.72
CA VAL A 71 11.68 1.15 3.75
C VAL A 71 13.04 0.85 3.15
N LEU A 72 13.97 1.79 3.25
CA LEU A 72 15.36 1.64 2.83
C LEU A 72 16.28 1.76 4.06
N GLY A 73 16.82 0.65 4.54
CA GLY A 73 17.50 0.59 5.83
C GLY A 73 16.54 0.99 6.96
N ASP A 74 16.87 2.01 7.74
CA ASP A 74 16.01 2.52 8.83
C ASP A 74 15.08 3.66 8.40
N LYS A 75 14.99 3.97 7.10
CA LYS A 75 14.25 5.13 6.59
C LYS A 75 12.97 4.72 5.90
N ILE A 76 11.85 5.28 6.37
CA ILE A 76 10.56 5.21 5.67
C ILE A 76 10.52 6.27 4.57
N LEU A 77 10.25 5.85 3.34
CA LEU A 77 10.00 6.69 2.19
C LEU A 77 8.48 6.76 1.94
N GLY A 78 7.91 7.93 2.25
CA GLY A 78 6.52 8.24 1.97
C GLY A 78 6.28 8.58 0.50
N LYS A 79 5.21 9.34 0.24
CA LYS A 79 4.93 9.90 -1.08
C LYS A 79 5.88 11.06 -1.36
N PRO A 80 6.38 11.22 -2.60
CA PRO A 80 7.24 12.34 -2.94
C PRO A 80 6.45 13.65 -2.91
N GLU A 81 7.07 14.72 -2.41
CA GLU A 81 6.46 16.06 -2.39
C GLU A 81 6.37 16.67 -3.80
N ASN A 82 7.34 16.35 -4.64
CA ASN A 82 7.47 16.86 -6.00
C ASN A 82 8.41 15.96 -6.82
N ARG A 83 8.62 16.31 -8.08
CA ARG A 83 9.47 15.54 -9.00
C ARG A 83 10.93 15.42 -8.53
N GLN A 84 11.52 16.47 -7.97
CA GLN A 84 12.91 16.42 -7.48
C GLN A 84 13.04 15.47 -6.29
N ASP A 85 12.02 15.45 -5.42
CA ASP A 85 11.96 14.49 -4.32
C ASP A 85 11.80 13.05 -4.83
N ALA A 86 10.93 12.83 -5.83
CA ALA A 86 10.79 11.53 -6.50
C ALA A 86 12.12 11.05 -7.09
N GLU A 87 12.84 11.92 -7.80
CA GLU A 87 14.17 11.64 -8.35
C GLU A 87 15.17 11.23 -7.26
N ARG A 88 15.23 12.00 -6.15
CA ARG A 88 16.08 11.70 -5.00
C ARG A 88 15.74 10.33 -4.38
N MET A 89 14.45 10.03 -4.19
CA MET A 89 13.99 8.74 -3.66
C MET A 89 14.45 7.59 -4.57
N LEU A 90 14.19 7.68 -5.88
CA LEU A 90 14.53 6.62 -6.84
C LEU A 90 16.05 6.40 -6.93
N ILE A 91 16.85 7.46 -6.97
CA ILE A 91 18.32 7.37 -6.92
C ILE A 91 18.78 6.69 -5.63
N SER A 92 18.11 6.94 -4.50
CA SER A 92 18.49 6.32 -3.24
C SER A 92 18.26 4.81 -3.20
N LEU A 93 17.26 4.32 -3.94
CA LEU A 93 16.86 2.91 -4.09
C LEU A 93 17.66 2.17 -5.16
N LYS A 94 18.25 2.90 -6.11
CA LYS A 94 19.04 2.36 -7.23
C LYS A 94 20.10 1.36 -6.76
N GLY A 95 20.05 0.14 -7.31
CA GLY A 95 21.02 -0.93 -7.02
C GLY A 95 21.01 -1.44 -5.58
N LYS A 96 19.94 -1.16 -4.82
CA LYS A 96 19.78 -1.62 -3.44
C LYS A 96 18.51 -2.43 -3.30
N GLU A 97 18.52 -3.30 -2.31
CA GLU A 97 17.31 -3.90 -1.79
C GLU A 97 16.63 -2.95 -0.80
N HIS A 98 15.31 -2.93 -0.86
CA HIS A 98 14.44 -2.22 0.05
C HIS A 98 13.19 -3.05 0.30
N HIS A 99 12.45 -2.71 1.35
CA HIS A 99 11.23 -3.42 1.71
C HIS A 99 10.01 -2.57 1.40
N VAL A 100 8.96 -3.22 0.92
CA VAL A 100 7.63 -2.63 0.82
C VAL A 100 6.74 -3.34 1.82
N LEU A 101 6.27 -2.60 2.81
CA LEU A 101 5.37 -3.11 3.83
C LEU A 101 3.98 -2.58 3.53
N THR A 102 3.01 -3.48 3.49
CA THR A 102 1.60 -3.12 3.42
C THR A 102 0.86 -3.65 4.62
N GLY A 103 0.36 -2.73 5.43
CA GLY A 103 -0.55 -3.02 6.54
C GLY A 103 -1.96 -3.17 6.01
N TYR A 104 -2.77 -3.95 6.70
CA TYR A 104 -4.20 -4.06 6.45
C TYR A 104 -4.96 -4.25 7.76
N ALA A 105 -6.18 -3.73 7.80
CA ALA A 105 -7.08 -3.85 8.92
C ALA A 105 -8.46 -4.27 8.42
N ILE A 106 -9.05 -5.26 9.08
CA ILE A 106 -10.41 -5.75 8.85
C ILE A 106 -11.16 -5.57 10.17
N LEU A 107 -12.16 -4.70 10.17
CA LEU A 107 -13.02 -4.43 11.32
C LEU A 107 -14.42 -4.97 11.03
N GLY A 108 -14.73 -6.14 11.57
CA GLY A 108 -16.06 -6.76 11.52
C GLY A 108 -16.50 -7.17 12.92
N LYS A 109 -17.00 -8.41 13.06
CA LYS A 109 -17.26 -9.00 14.39
C LYS A 109 -15.97 -9.16 15.18
N GLU A 110 -14.91 -9.53 14.48
CA GLU A 110 -13.57 -9.58 15.01
C GLU A 110 -12.73 -8.47 14.38
N LYS A 111 -11.67 -8.09 15.09
CA LYS A 111 -10.71 -7.08 14.63
C LYS A 111 -9.43 -7.78 14.25
N TYR A 112 -9.09 -7.70 12.97
CA TYR A 112 -7.84 -8.20 12.44
C TYR A 112 -7.00 -7.03 11.97
N VAL A 113 -5.76 -6.96 12.45
CA VAL A 113 -4.77 -5.97 11.99
C VAL A 113 -3.47 -6.71 11.84
N ASP A 114 -2.91 -6.67 10.65
CA ASP A 114 -1.70 -7.38 10.30
C ASP A 114 -1.00 -6.67 9.12
N TYR A 115 0.14 -7.19 8.69
CA TYR A 115 0.91 -6.65 7.58
C TYR A 115 1.52 -7.75 6.72
N ASP A 116 1.94 -7.36 5.53
CA ASP A 116 2.78 -8.17 4.68
C ASP A 116 4.01 -7.39 4.21
N VAL A 117 5.06 -8.10 3.84
CA VAL A 117 6.32 -7.52 3.40
C VAL A 117 6.78 -8.18 2.10
N ALA A 118 7.24 -7.35 1.17
CA ALA A 118 7.96 -7.80 -0.01
C ALA A 118 9.33 -7.11 -0.06
N THR A 119 10.37 -7.85 -0.44
CA THR A 119 11.69 -7.31 -0.76
C THR A 119 11.71 -6.94 -2.22
N VAL A 120 12.15 -5.72 -2.52
CA VAL A 120 12.22 -5.19 -3.88
C VAL A 120 13.64 -4.71 -4.16
N SER A 121 14.12 -4.97 -5.37
CA SER A 121 15.41 -4.47 -5.82
C SER A 121 15.30 -3.88 -7.22
N PHE A 122 15.95 -2.74 -7.44
CA PHE A 122 16.11 -2.16 -8.77
C PHE A 122 17.43 -2.61 -9.37
N GLU A 123 17.41 -2.99 -10.65
CA GLU A 123 18.66 -3.04 -11.41
C GLU A 123 19.26 -1.63 -11.52
N ASP A 124 20.55 -1.55 -11.87
CA ASP A 124 21.18 -0.28 -12.19
C ASP A 124 20.45 0.38 -13.39
N PHE A 125 20.30 1.70 -13.36
CA PHE A 125 19.64 2.47 -14.41
C PHE A 125 20.33 3.83 -14.64
N THR A 126 20.30 4.31 -15.87
CA THR A 126 20.86 5.60 -16.26
C THR A 126 19.96 6.77 -15.88
N GLU A 127 20.51 7.99 -15.90
CA GLU A 127 19.72 9.21 -15.73
C GLU A 127 18.61 9.34 -16.80
N GLU A 128 18.87 8.88 -18.02
CA GLU A 128 17.88 8.87 -19.10
C GLU A 128 16.71 7.93 -18.79
N GLN A 129 16.99 6.69 -18.36
CA GLN A 129 15.95 5.74 -17.95
C GLN A 129 15.12 6.26 -16.78
N LEU A 130 15.76 6.91 -15.80
CA LEU A 130 15.08 7.55 -14.68
C LEU A 130 14.16 8.69 -15.15
N LYS A 131 14.68 9.55 -16.04
CA LYS A 131 13.91 10.66 -16.62
C LYS A 131 12.70 10.16 -17.39
N THR A 132 12.86 9.11 -18.21
CA THR A 132 11.74 8.47 -18.94
C THR A 132 10.63 8.02 -18.00
N TYR A 133 10.97 7.42 -16.85
CA TYR A 133 9.97 7.03 -15.85
C TYR A 133 9.28 8.24 -15.23
N LEU A 134 10.05 9.24 -14.77
CA LEU A 134 9.50 10.44 -14.14
C LEU A 134 8.63 11.26 -15.10
N ASP A 135 8.91 11.25 -16.41
CA ASP A 135 8.12 11.93 -17.44
C ASP A 135 6.70 11.37 -17.60
N LYS A 136 6.45 10.14 -17.13
CA LYS A 136 5.09 9.58 -17.06
C LYS A 136 4.21 10.24 -15.99
N ASN A 137 4.84 10.93 -15.03
CA ASN A 137 4.16 11.64 -13.93
C ASN A 137 3.20 10.74 -13.11
N THR A 138 3.56 9.46 -12.93
CA THR A 138 2.76 8.47 -12.19
C THR A 138 3.23 8.25 -10.75
N PHE A 139 4.22 9.00 -10.27
CA PHE A 139 4.88 8.76 -8.97
C PHE A 139 4.20 9.44 -7.77
N GLY A 140 3.39 10.48 -8.00
CA GLY A 140 2.97 11.43 -6.94
C GLY A 140 2.17 10.83 -5.80
N ASP A 141 1.42 9.75 -6.03
CA ASP A 141 0.58 9.11 -5.02
C ASP A 141 1.20 7.80 -4.46
N LYS A 142 2.47 7.51 -4.79
CA LYS A 142 3.13 6.23 -4.51
C LYS A 142 4.25 6.41 -3.47
N ALA A 143 4.24 5.57 -2.44
CA ALA A 143 5.34 5.50 -1.49
C ALA A 143 6.64 5.09 -2.21
N GLY A 144 7.76 5.73 -1.87
CA GLY A 144 9.04 5.51 -2.56
C GLY A 144 9.08 6.03 -4.01
N ALA A 145 8.05 6.75 -4.45
CA ALA A 145 7.96 7.39 -5.76
C ALA A 145 8.00 6.45 -6.97
N TYR A 146 7.68 5.16 -6.81
CA TYR A 146 7.59 4.22 -7.93
C TYR A 146 6.33 3.35 -7.86
N GLY A 147 5.88 2.91 -9.03
CA GLY A 147 4.97 1.78 -9.16
C GLY A 147 5.56 0.82 -10.18
N PHE A 148 5.79 -0.42 -9.78
CA PHE A 148 6.57 -1.36 -10.60
C PHE A 148 5.90 -1.70 -11.92
N GLN A 149 4.56 -1.58 -12.00
CA GLN A 149 3.79 -1.81 -13.23
C GLN A 149 4.00 -0.68 -14.25
N GLU A 150 4.36 0.52 -13.79
CA GLU A 150 4.60 1.69 -14.65
C GLU A 150 6.09 1.89 -14.99
N VAL A 151 6.99 1.12 -14.39
CA VAL A 151 8.41 1.12 -14.71
C VAL A 151 8.67 0.13 -15.84
N ASP A 152 9.04 0.66 -17.01
CA ASP A 152 9.44 -0.11 -18.20
C ASP A 152 10.87 0.20 -18.65
N SER A 153 11.50 1.22 -18.06
CA SER A 153 12.83 1.69 -18.45
C SER A 153 13.95 0.94 -17.75
N PHE A 154 13.68 0.26 -16.63
CA PHE A 154 14.64 -0.59 -15.91
C PHE A 154 13.92 -1.72 -15.19
N LYS A 155 14.66 -2.79 -14.85
CA LYS A 155 14.07 -3.97 -14.25
C LYS A 155 13.92 -3.82 -12.73
N ILE A 156 12.79 -4.31 -12.24
CA ILE A 156 12.48 -4.42 -10.81
C ILE A 156 12.26 -5.90 -10.50
N THR A 157 12.90 -6.39 -9.45
CA THR A 157 12.67 -7.74 -8.91
C THR A 157 11.90 -7.62 -7.61
N ILE A 158 10.95 -8.53 -7.41
CA ILE A 158 10.11 -8.61 -6.22
C ILE A 158 10.25 -10.02 -5.66
N ASP A 159 10.62 -10.12 -4.39
CA ASP A 159 10.56 -11.34 -3.58
C ASP A 159 9.49 -11.15 -2.49
N GLY A 160 8.41 -11.92 -2.57
CA GLY A 160 7.17 -11.72 -1.79
C GLY A 160 5.94 -11.53 -2.68
N ASP A 161 4.84 -11.07 -2.11
CA ASP A 161 3.57 -10.84 -2.84
C ASP A 161 3.63 -9.52 -3.65
N PRO A 162 3.49 -9.55 -4.99
CA PRO A 162 3.39 -8.33 -5.79
C PRO A 162 2.22 -7.43 -5.40
N ASN A 163 1.10 -8.00 -4.91
CA ASN A 163 -0.06 -7.22 -4.48
C ASN A 163 0.26 -6.40 -3.21
N THR A 164 1.16 -6.88 -2.35
CA THR A 164 1.74 -6.11 -1.25
C THR A 164 2.49 -4.89 -1.76
N VAL A 165 3.20 -5.00 -2.88
CA VAL A 165 3.87 -3.86 -3.51
C VAL A 165 2.88 -2.88 -4.16
N ILE A 166 1.80 -3.39 -4.76
CA ILE A 166 0.71 -2.54 -5.33
C ILE A 166 -0.02 -1.79 -4.21
N GLY A 167 -0.19 -2.45 -3.06
CA GLY A 167 -0.66 -1.85 -1.82
C GLY A 167 -1.83 -2.56 -1.14
N LEU A 168 -2.10 -3.83 -1.42
CA LEU A 168 -3.04 -4.67 -0.68
C LEU A 168 -2.68 -6.16 -0.82
N PRO A 169 -2.30 -6.90 0.24
CA PRO A 169 -2.05 -8.35 0.17
C PRO A 169 -3.36 -9.14 0.02
N VAL A 170 -3.94 -9.16 -1.18
CA VAL A 170 -5.29 -9.65 -1.46
C VAL A 170 -5.50 -11.09 -0.96
N THR A 171 -4.53 -11.98 -1.15
CA THR A 171 -4.65 -13.37 -0.72
C THR A 171 -4.82 -13.49 0.80
N LYS A 172 -4.00 -12.77 1.58
CA LYS A 172 -4.10 -12.74 3.05
C LYS A 172 -5.39 -12.09 3.52
N VAL A 173 -5.80 -11.00 2.85
CA VAL A 173 -7.06 -10.32 3.14
C VAL A 173 -8.24 -11.28 2.93
N ILE A 174 -8.30 -11.99 1.80
CA ILE A 174 -9.36 -12.97 1.51
C ILE A 174 -9.40 -14.08 2.56
N GLU A 175 -8.25 -14.59 2.98
CA GLU A 175 -8.18 -15.62 4.03
C GLU A 175 -8.83 -15.16 5.33
N HIS A 176 -8.57 -13.93 5.75
CA HIS A 176 -9.20 -13.36 6.94
C HIS A 176 -10.69 -13.00 6.72
N LEU A 177 -11.08 -12.61 5.50
CA LEU A 177 -12.48 -12.36 5.18
C LEU A 177 -13.34 -13.63 5.15
N LYS A 178 -12.76 -14.83 4.95
CA LYS A 178 -13.51 -16.11 5.01
C LYS A 178 -14.14 -16.37 6.38
N GLY A 179 -13.58 -15.80 7.46
CA GLY A 179 -14.16 -15.85 8.80
C GLY A 179 -15.41 -14.97 8.96
N GLU A 180 -15.61 -14.01 8.05
CA GLU A 180 -16.73 -13.08 8.05
C GLU A 180 -17.82 -13.57 7.09
N SER A 181 -19.10 -13.48 7.49
CA SER A 181 -20.23 -13.86 6.63
C SER A 181 -20.57 -12.73 5.64
N ILE A 182 -19.65 -12.43 4.74
CA ILE A 182 -19.81 -11.41 3.71
C ILE A 182 -20.54 -12.04 2.51
N GLY A 183 -21.61 -11.38 2.05
CA GLY A 183 -22.42 -11.86 0.93
C GLY A 183 -21.59 -11.97 -0.35
N LYS A 184 -21.75 -13.10 -1.06
CA LYS A 184 -21.31 -13.25 -2.45
C LYS A 184 -22.25 -12.54 -3.41
#